data_AF-A0A9E5HVP2-F1
#
_entry.id   AF-A0A9E5HVP2-F1
#
_cell.length_a   1.000
_cell.length_b   1.000
_cell.length_c   1.000
_cell.angle_alpha   90.00
_cell.angle_beta   90.00
_cell.angle_gamma   90.00
#
_symmetry.space_group_name_H-M   'P 1'
#
loop_
_entity.id
_entity.type
_entity.pdbx_description
1 polymer ?
#
loop_
_entity_poly.entity_id
_entity_poly.type
_entity_poly.pdbx_seq_one_letter_code
_entity_poly.pdbx_strand_id
1 'polypeptide(L)'
;MVLSNAKTEIDLAFTRKELKGLSYENAFGGSTSFLRRRYTKDLSDVDIAITGVPFDQAVTNRPGARFGPRAIREASTLQTFDPPYGWDFDPMQKLKIIDYGDLAFDYAKIQEFPSLLEQHISTILSHNVSTVVLGGDHFITYPILKAYFEKLGSPLSLLQFD
;
A
#
# COMPACT_ATOMS: atom_id res chain seq x y z
N MET A 1 -4.88 -28.36 5.30
CA MET A 1 -4.06 -28.29 6.54
C MET A 1 -3.61 -26.85 6.83
N VAL A 2 -4.47 -25.85 6.54
CA VAL A 2 -4.12 -24.41 6.51
C VAL A 2 -4.77 -23.65 7.68
N LEU A 3 -5.99 -24.03 8.05
CA LEU A 3 -6.75 -23.39 9.15
C LEU A 3 -6.17 -23.63 10.55
N SER A 4 -5.31 -24.64 10.75
CA SER A 4 -4.68 -24.89 12.06
C SER A 4 -3.67 -23.83 12.45
N ASN A 5 -3.05 -23.15 11.48
CA ASN A 5 -2.02 -22.14 11.72
C ASN A 5 -2.59 -20.88 12.38
N ALA A 6 -3.88 -20.60 12.18
CA ALA A 6 -4.62 -19.51 12.81
C ALA A 6 -4.62 -19.57 14.36
N LYS A 7 -4.25 -20.71 14.95
CA LYS A 7 -4.12 -20.86 16.41
C LYS A 7 -2.87 -20.19 16.97
N THR A 8 -1.87 -19.92 16.12
CA THR A 8 -0.55 -19.42 16.53
C THR A 8 -0.09 -18.19 15.75
N GLU A 9 -0.73 -17.88 14.61
CA GLU A 9 -0.45 -16.69 13.81
C GLU A 9 -1.40 -15.55 14.18
N ILE A 10 -0.85 -14.46 14.69
CA ILE A 10 -1.57 -13.22 14.96
C ILE A 10 -0.61 -12.03 14.88
N ASP A 11 -1.12 -10.89 14.45
CA ASP A 11 -0.39 -9.63 14.34
C ASP A 11 0.86 -9.74 13.48
N LEU A 12 0.78 -10.50 12.38
CA LEU A 12 1.91 -10.71 11.47
C LEU A 12 2.35 -9.42 10.79
N ALA A 13 1.51 -8.38 10.77
CA ALA A 13 1.96 -7.04 10.36
C ALA A 13 3.15 -6.53 11.20
N PHE A 14 3.31 -6.99 12.44
CA PHE A 14 4.43 -6.61 13.31
C PHE A 14 5.41 -7.74 13.56
N THR A 15 4.90 -8.97 13.69
CA THR A 15 5.69 -10.10 14.23
C THR A 15 6.36 -10.96 13.16
N ARG A 16 5.91 -10.89 11.89
CA ARG A 16 6.50 -11.69 10.82
C ARG A 16 7.96 -11.29 10.57
N LYS A 17 8.81 -12.29 10.37
CA LYS A 17 10.24 -12.10 10.06
C LYS A 17 10.46 -11.92 8.57
N GLU A 18 9.83 -12.80 7.77
CA GLU A 18 9.93 -12.79 6.31
C GLU A 18 8.93 -11.83 5.66
N LEU A 19 9.36 -11.14 4.60
CA LEU A 19 8.50 -10.24 3.80
C LEU A 19 7.65 -10.99 2.76
N LYS A 20 7.95 -12.27 2.53
CA LYS A 20 7.22 -13.19 1.66
C LYS A 20 6.33 -14.13 2.48
N GLY A 21 5.37 -14.76 1.82
CA GLY A 21 4.48 -15.78 2.35
C GLY A 21 3.06 -15.31 2.63
N LEU A 22 2.14 -16.25 2.61
CA LEU A 22 0.74 -16.10 3.03
C LEU A 22 0.67 -15.80 4.54
N SER A 23 -0.53 -15.41 5.00
CA SER A 23 -0.85 -15.15 6.39
C SER A 23 -2.11 -15.91 6.75
N TYR A 24 -2.06 -16.69 7.83
CA TYR A 24 -3.17 -17.54 8.26
C TYR A 24 -3.87 -16.99 9.52
N GLU A 25 -3.77 -15.68 9.76
CA GLU A 25 -4.51 -15.00 10.83
C GLU A 25 -6.04 -15.14 10.65
N ASN A 26 -6.77 -15.21 11.76
CA ASN A 26 -8.23 -15.09 11.72
C ASN A 26 -8.61 -13.74 11.11
N ALA A 27 -9.45 -13.74 10.07
CA ALA A 27 -9.76 -12.53 9.30
C ALA A 27 -10.34 -11.37 10.15
N PHE A 28 -11.04 -11.70 11.24
CA PHE A 28 -11.66 -10.76 12.18
C PHE A 28 -10.76 -10.37 13.37
N GLY A 29 -9.52 -10.87 13.42
CA GLY A 29 -8.52 -10.53 14.44
C GLY A 29 -7.28 -9.89 13.84
N GLY A 30 -6.32 -9.57 14.71
CA GLY A 30 -5.00 -9.08 14.33
C GLY A 30 -4.96 -7.69 13.68
N SER A 31 -3.77 -7.10 13.63
CA SER A 31 -3.51 -5.80 13.01
C SER A 31 -3.75 -5.77 11.49
N THR A 32 -4.37 -4.68 11.01
CA THR A 32 -4.85 -4.53 9.64
C THR A 32 -3.91 -3.69 8.77
N SER A 33 -2.70 -4.17 8.55
CA SER A 33 -1.91 -3.76 7.37
C SER A 33 -2.53 -4.35 6.09
N PHE A 34 -2.26 -3.74 4.94
CA PHE A 34 -2.65 -4.27 3.63
C PHE A 34 -2.16 -5.71 3.46
N LEU A 35 -3.06 -6.64 3.17
CA LEU A 35 -2.79 -8.08 3.02
C LEU A 35 -1.94 -8.69 4.14
N ARG A 36 -2.06 -8.18 5.39
CA ARG A 36 -1.24 -8.61 6.54
C ARG A 36 0.28 -8.53 6.28
N ARG A 37 0.70 -7.60 5.40
CA ARG A 37 2.12 -7.33 5.11
C ARG A 37 2.77 -6.62 6.28
N ARG A 38 4.08 -6.81 6.45
CA ARG A 38 4.80 -6.20 7.57
C ARG A 38 4.73 -4.68 7.49
N TYR A 39 4.32 -4.02 8.58
CA TYR A 39 4.51 -2.58 8.76
C TYR A 39 6.00 -2.31 8.98
N THR A 40 6.59 -1.52 8.09
CA THR A 40 7.96 -1.04 8.26
C THR A 40 8.21 0.19 7.40
N LYS A 41 9.15 1.04 7.84
CA LYS A 41 9.71 2.14 7.05
C LYS A 41 11.06 1.77 6.42
N ASP A 42 11.57 0.58 6.70
CA ASP A 42 12.77 0.05 6.06
C ASP A 42 12.43 -0.44 4.65
N LEU A 43 13.10 0.14 3.66
CA LEU A 43 12.95 -0.16 2.24
C LEU A 43 14.06 -1.10 1.74
N SER A 44 14.95 -1.55 2.61
CA SER A 44 16.03 -2.47 2.27
C SER A 44 15.47 -3.81 1.84
N ASP A 45 15.89 -4.29 0.68
CA ASP A 45 15.51 -5.61 0.16
C ASP A 45 13.98 -5.79 0.03
N VAL A 46 13.30 -4.74 -0.44
CA VAL A 46 11.84 -4.71 -0.69
C VAL A 46 11.58 -4.64 -2.20
N ASP A 47 10.61 -5.40 -2.69
CA ASP A 47 10.18 -5.33 -4.10
C ASP A 47 9.07 -4.30 -4.28
N ILE A 48 8.10 -4.28 -3.36
CA ILE A 48 6.91 -3.42 -3.40
C ILE A 48 6.61 -2.82 -2.02
N ALA A 49 6.42 -1.50 -1.98
CA ALA A 49 5.87 -0.79 -0.84
C ALA A 49 4.41 -0.39 -1.11
N ILE A 50 3.51 -0.87 -0.26
CA ILE A 50 2.13 -0.39 -0.22
C ILE A 50 2.10 0.88 0.63
N THR A 51 1.53 1.97 0.16
CA THR A 51 1.41 3.20 0.96
C THR A 51 0.03 3.82 0.80
N GLY A 52 -0.55 4.32 1.89
CA GLY A 52 -1.81 5.05 1.84
C GLY A 52 -1.59 6.55 1.68
N VAL A 53 -2.53 7.21 1.00
CA VAL A 53 -2.58 8.66 0.85
C VAL A 53 -3.99 9.13 1.22
N PRO A 54 -4.25 9.42 2.52
CA PRO A 54 -5.59 9.75 3.01
C PRO A 54 -5.98 11.20 2.70
N PHE A 55 -6.15 11.53 1.43
CA PHE A 55 -6.44 12.88 0.94
C PHE A 55 -7.74 12.92 0.15
N ASP A 56 -8.64 13.85 0.44
CA ASP A 56 -9.86 14.09 -0.34
C ASP A 56 -10.21 15.57 -0.47
N GLN A 57 -9.22 16.47 -0.37
CA GLN A 57 -9.47 17.91 -0.38
C GLN A 57 -9.61 18.49 -1.79
N ALA A 58 -9.44 17.66 -2.83
CA ALA A 58 -9.70 18.03 -4.23
C ALA A 58 -11.05 17.49 -4.74
N VAL A 59 -11.83 16.79 -3.92
CA VAL A 59 -13.18 16.33 -4.30
C VAL A 59 -14.10 17.52 -4.58
N THR A 60 -14.94 17.38 -5.60
CA THR A 60 -15.88 18.43 -6.03
C THR A 60 -17.30 18.26 -5.47
N ASN A 61 -17.59 17.13 -4.82
CA ASN A 61 -18.91 16.82 -4.28
C ASN A 61 -18.84 16.16 -2.90
N ARG A 62 -18.85 14.82 -2.84
CA ARG A 62 -18.90 14.08 -1.57
C ARG A 62 -17.48 13.77 -1.06
N PRO A 63 -17.09 14.26 0.13
CA PRO A 63 -15.87 13.83 0.79
C PRO A 63 -16.03 12.44 1.41
N GLY A 64 -14.92 11.85 1.86
CA GLY A 64 -14.89 10.54 2.51
C GLY A 64 -13.74 9.65 2.01
N ALA A 65 -13.19 9.94 0.82
CA ALA A 65 -12.09 9.17 0.26
C ALA A 65 -10.83 9.21 1.13
N ARG A 66 -10.66 10.21 2.01
CA ARG A 66 -9.55 10.24 2.99
C ARG A 66 -9.51 9.01 3.91
N PHE A 67 -10.62 8.31 4.09
CA PHE A 67 -10.70 7.07 4.89
C PHE A 67 -10.46 5.80 4.05
N GLY A 68 -10.35 5.94 2.73
CA GLY A 68 -10.13 4.86 1.76
C GLY A 68 -8.96 3.94 2.09
N PRO A 69 -7.76 4.45 2.43
CA PRO A 69 -6.62 3.59 2.71
C PRO A 69 -6.88 2.61 3.86
N ARG A 70 -7.59 3.04 4.91
CA ARG A 70 -7.95 2.17 6.04
C ARG A 70 -9.00 1.14 5.64
N ALA A 71 -10.04 1.57 4.92
CA ALA A 71 -11.10 0.68 4.46
C ALA A 71 -10.56 -0.43 3.53
N ILE A 72 -9.63 -0.09 2.64
CA ILE A 72 -8.98 -1.06 1.75
C ILE A 72 -8.15 -2.07 2.54
N ARG A 73 -7.37 -1.61 3.53
CA ARG A 73 -6.58 -2.52 4.39
C ARG A 73 -7.47 -3.51 5.14
N GLU A 74 -8.57 -3.03 5.72
CA GLU A 74 -9.54 -3.88 6.42
C GLU A 74 -10.19 -4.91 5.47
N ALA A 75 -10.64 -4.47 4.29
CA ALA A 75 -11.22 -5.35 3.28
C ALA A 75 -10.22 -6.41 2.76
N SER A 76 -8.93 -6.09 2.74
CA SER A 76 -7.88 -6.98 2.24
C SER A 76 -7.62 -8.21 3.13
N THR A 77 -8.09 -8.20 4.38
CA THR A 77 -7.80 -9.26 5.37
C THR A 77 -8.29 -10.65 4.94
N LEU A 78 -9.35 -10.71 4.14
CA LEU A 78 -9.95 -11.94 3.60
C LEU A 78 -9.15 -12.58 2.47
N GLN A 79 -8.08 -11.94 1.96
CA GLN A 79 -7.38 -12.37 0.75
C GLN A 79 -5.98 -12.97 1.04
N THR A 80 -5.66 -13.22 2.31
CA THR A 80 -4.25 -13.38 2.74
C THR A 80 -3.79 -14.83 2.90
N PHE A 81 -4.72 -15.78 2.88
CA PHE A 81 -4.47 -17.20 3.16
C PHE A 81 -4.54 -18.10 1.92
N ASP A 82 -5.02 -17.59 0.78
CA ASP A 82 -5.13 -18.33 -0.48
C ASP A 82 -4.51 -17.54 -1.65
N PRO A 83 -3.95 -18.22 -2.67
CA PRO A 83 -3.52 -17.57 -3.90
C PRO A 83 -4.68 -16.86 -4.62
N PRO A 84 -4.41 -15.74 -5.33
CA PRO A 84 -5.41 -15.08 -6.15
C PRO A 84 -6.05 -16.04 -7.17
N TYR A 85 -7.39 -16.06 -7.22
CA TYR A 85 -8.12 -16.95 -8.12
C TYR A 85 -7.77 -16.70 -9.59
N GLY A 86 -7.46 -17.76 -10.33
CA GLY A 86 -7.14 -17.72 -11.75
C GLY A 86 -5.68 -17.37 -12.07
N TRP A 87 -4.82 -17.22 -11.07
CA TRP A 87 -3.40 -16.97 -11.25
C TRP A 87 -2.60 -18.27 -11.10
N ASP A 88 -1.55 -18.44 -11.90
CA ASP A 88 -0.59 -19.55 -11.81
C ASP A 88 0.52 -19.27 -10.78
N PHE A 89 0.48 -18.11 -10.12
CA PHE A 89 1.39 -17.75 -9.05
C PHE A 89 0.73 -16.89 -7.97
N ASP A 90 1.36 -16.89 -6.80
CA ASP A 90 1.00 -16.02 -5.68
C ASP A 90 2.04 -14.89 -5.51
N PRO A 91 1.66 -13.62 -5.72
CA PRO A 91 2.53 -12.47 -5.50
C PRO A 91 3.09 -12.41 -4.08
N MET A 92 2.30 -12.78 -3.07
CA MET A 92 2.72 -12.71 -1.66
C MET A 92 3.83 -13.73 -1.36
N GLN A 93 3.87 -14.86 -2.05
CA GLN A 93 4.95 -15.84 -1.92
C GLN A 93 6.19 -15.47 -2.76
N LYS A 94 6.03 -14.75 -3.88
CA LYS A 94 7.13 -14.42 -4.78
C LYS A 94 7.83 -13.11 -4.46
N LEU A 95 7.11 -12.09 -3.98
CA LEU A 95 7.59 -10.72 -3.82
C LEU A 95 7.71 -10.32 -2.35
N LYS A 96 8.73 -9.54 -2.02
CA LYS A 96 8.95 -8.92 -0.71
C LYS A 96 8.09 -7.65 -0.65
N ILE A 97 6.92 -7.77 -0.03
CA ILE A 97 5.93 -6.70 0.02
C ILE A 97 5.79 -6.20 1.45
N ILE A 98 5.86 -4.88 1.64
CA ILE A 98 5.64 -4.21 2.92
C ILE A 98 4.41 -3.31 2.89
N ASP A 99 3.80 -3.07 4.04
CA ASP A 99 2.93 -1.90 4.22
C ASP A 99 3.79 -0.77 4.80
N TYR A 100 4.04 0.24 3.98
CA TYR A 100 4.81 1.42 4.35
C TYR A 100 3.99 2.40 5.19
N GLY A 101 2.73 2.10 5.51
CA GLY A 101 1.83 2.99 6.23
C GLY A 101 1.31 4.13 5.35
N ASP A 102 0.99 5.26 5.96
CA ASP A 102 0.40 6.41 5.26
C ASP A 102 1.41 7.57 5.12
N LEU A 103 1.19 8.40 4.09
CA LEU A 103 1.79 9.73 4.01
C LEU A 103 1.24 10.61 5.13
N ALA A 104 2.13 11.15 5.96
CA ALA A 104 1.80 12.20 6.90
C ALA A 104 1.91 13.58 6.22
N PHE A 105 0.92 14.45 6.44
CA PHE A 105 0.92 15.81 5.92
C PHE A 105 0.07 16.71 6.83
N ASP A 106 0.31 18.02 6.78
CA ASP A 106 -0.55 19.01 7.43
C ASP A 106 -1.79 19.24 6.57
N TYR A 107 -2.95 18.78 7.03
CA TYR A 107 -4.19 18.89 6.29
C TYR A 107 -4.66 20.33 6.09
N ALA A 108 -4.17 21.30 6.88
CA ALA A 108 -4.47 22.72 6.70
C ALA A 108 -3.63 23.38 5.58
N LYS A 109 -2.53 22.75 5.16
CA LYS A 109 -1.59 23.29 4.17
C LYS A 109 -1.73 22.61 2.82
N ILE A 110 -2.93 22.71 2.23
CA ILE A 110 -3.30 22.02 0.98
C ILE A 110 -2.31 22.31 -0.17
N GLN A 111 -1.80 23.55 -0.26
CA GLN A 111 -0.86 23.94 -1.31
C GLN A 111 0.49 23.21 -1.24
N GLU A 112 0.88 22.72 -0.06
CA GLU A 112 2.12 21.97 0.16
C GLU A 112 1.95 20.47 -0.11
N PHE A 113 0.72 19.97 -0.15
CA PHE A 113 0.44 18.54 -0.31
C PHE A 113 1.04 17.90 -1.58
N PRO A 114 0.97 18.52 -2.78
CA PRO A 114 1.50 17.91 -3.98
C PRO A 114 3.01 17.62 -3.90
N SER A 115 3.80 18.57 -3.39
CA SER A 115 5.25 18.39 -3.26
C SER A 115 5.61 17.37 -2.17
N LEU A 116 4.85 17.34 -1.07
CA LEU A 116 5.02 16.33 -0.02
C LEU A 116 4.75 14.91 -0.55
N LEU A 117 3.69 14.73 -1.32
CA LEU A 117 3.37 13.43 -1.90
C LEU A 117 4.39 13.00 -2.96
N GLU A 118 4.81 13.92 -3.83
CA GLU A 118 5.89 13.69 -4.78
C GLU A 118 7.17 13.23 -4.06
N GLN A 119 7.60 13.95 -3.01
CA GLN A 119 8.78 13.58 -2.22
C GLN A 119 8.64 12.22 -1.53
N HIS A 120 7.45 11.91 -0.99
CA HIS A 120 7.18 10.61 -0.36
C HIS A 120 7.36 9.46 -1.34
N ILE A 121 6.82 9.59 -2.56
CA ILE A 121 6.97 8.59 -3.61
C ILE A 121 8.43 8.53 -4.09
N SER A 122 9.07 9.68 -4.33
CA SER A 122 10.48 9.73 -4.73
C SER A 122 11.41 9.06 -3.72
N THR A 123 11.11 9.17 -2.42
CA THR A 123 11.85 8.47 -1.35
C THR A 123 11.78 6.95 -1.52
N ILE A 124 10.58 6.41 -1.78
CA ILE A 124 10.40 4.97 -2.02
C ILE A 124 11.13 4.53 -3.30
N LEU A 125 10.92 5.27 -4.40
CA LEU A 125 11.53 4.98 -5.70
C LEU A 125 13.07 5.08 -5.70
N SER A 126 13.65 5.93 -4.83
CA SER A 126 15.11 6.05 -4.69
C SER A 126 15.78 4.75 -4.23
N HIS A 127 15.04 3.88 -3.53
CA HIS A 127 15.48 2.56 -3.09
C HIS A 127 15.24 1.46 -4.15
N ASN A 128 14.81 1.84 -5.36
CA ASN A 128 14.39 0.92 -6.43
C ASN A 128 13.20 0.02 -6.05
N VAL A 129 12.35 0.50 -5.16
CA VAL A 129 11.13 -0.18 -4.70
C VAL A 129 9.94 0.35 -5.50
N SER A 130 9.08 -0.54 -6.01
CA SER A 130 7.84 -0.14 -6.68
C SER A 130 6.76 0.26 -5.67
N THR A 131 5.83 1.14 -6.06
CA THR A 131 4.74 1.58 -5.16
C THR A 131 3.39 1.04 -5.58
N VAL A 132 2.59 0.59 -4.62
CA VAL A 132 1.13 0.49 -4.77
C VAL A 132 0.51 1.50 -3.82
N VAL A 133 -0.23 2.46 -4.36
CA VAL A 133 -0.78 3.57 -3.57
C VAL A 133 -2.26 3.35 -3.32
N LEU A 134 -2.64 3.31 -2.05
CA LEU A 134 -4.03 3.25 -1.61
C LEU A 134 -4.53 4.67 -1.49
N GLY A 135 -5.47 5.04 -2.35
CA GLY A 135 -5.89 6.41 -2.47
C GLY A 135 -6.87 6.87 -1.42
N GLY A 136 -6.90 8.19 -1.31
CA GLY A 136 -8.15 8.94 -1.32
C GLY A 136 -8.48 9.38 -2.74
N ASP A 137 -8.84 10.65 -2.95
CA ASP A 137 -9.32 11.16 -4.24
C ASP A 137 -8.28 11.04 -5.38
N HIS A 138 -8.74 11.17 -6.64
CA HIS A 138 -7.89 10.95 -7.82
C HIS A 138 -6.81 12.04 -8.01
N PHE A 139 -6.86 13.17 -7.29
CA PHE A 139 -5.84 14.20 -7.44
C PHE A 139 -4.45 13.69 -7.04
N ILE A 140 -4.38 12.74 -6.10
CA ILE A 140 -3.12 12.15 -5.63
C ILE A 140 -2.29 11.55 -6.77
N THR A 141 -2.93 11.12 -7.87
CA THR A 141 -2.25 10.51 -9.02
C THR A 141 -1.28 11.49 -9.71
N TYR A 142 -1.59 12.79 -9.72
CA TYR A 142 -0.74 13.80 -10.35
C TYR A 142 0.68 13.86 -9.75
N PRO A 143 0.87 14.14 -8.44
CA PRO A 143 2.21 14.16 -7.84
C PRO A 143 2.90 12.78 -7.82
N ILE A 144 2.14 11.67 -7.79
CA ILE A 144 2.71 10.32 -7.95
C ILE A 144 3.35 10.18 -9.33
N LEU A 145 2.64 10.55 -10.40
CA LEU A 145 3.17 10.48 -11.77
C LEU A 145 4.38 11.40 -11.97
N LYS A 146 4.42 12.56 -11.32
CA LYS A 146 5.61 13.44 -11.33
C LYS A 146 6.84 12.71 -10.78
N ALA A 147 6.73 12.08 -9.61
CA ALA A 147 7.83 11.32 -9.01
C ALA A 147 8.32 10.17 -9.91
N TYR A 148 7.39 9.45 -10.57
CA TYR A 148 7.76 8.41 -11.53
C TYR A 148 8.43 8.97 -12.80
N PHE A 149 7.95 10.10 -13.32
CA PHE A 149 8.57 10.76 -14.47
C PHE A 149 10.02 11.16 -14.15
N GLU A 150 10.26 11.74 -12.96
CA GLU A 150 11.61 12.07 -12.50
C GLU A 150 12.50 10.83 -12.36
N LYS A 151 11.97 9.74 -11.79
CA LYS A 151 12.71 8.48 -11.62
C LYS A 151 13.10 7.84 -12.95
N LEU A 152 12.20 7.86 -13.94
CA LEU A 152 12.40 7.17 -15.22
C LEU A 152 13.08 8.04 -16.28
N GLY A 153 13.00 9.37 -16.15
CA GLY A 153 13.54 10.32 -17.12
C GLY A 153 12.79 10.34 -18.46
N SER A 154 11.57 9.81 -18.51
CA SER A 154 10.77 9.72 -19.73
C SER A 154 9.26 9.79 -19.47
N PRO A 155 8.44 10.16 -20.45
CA PRO A 155 6.98 10.10 -20.35
C PRO A 155 6.49 8.69 -19.99
N LEU A 156 5.39 8.64 -19.24
CA LEU A 156 4.70 7.41 -18.85
C LEU A 156 3.51 7.15 -19.78
N SER A 157 3.24 5.88 -20.09
CA SER A 157 1.93 5.47 -20.59
C SER A 157 0.98 5.28 -19.40
N LEU A 158 -0.22 5.87 -19.48
CA LEU A 158 -1.24 5.74 -18.45
C LEU A 158 -2.36 4.81 -18.92
N LEU A 159 -2.62 3.75 -18.15
CA LEU A 159 -3.83 2.94 -18.27
C LEU A 159 -4.76 3.33 -17.12
N GLN A 160 -5.84 4.05 -17.44
CA GLN A 160 -6.76 4.62 -16.46
C GLN A 160 -8.13 3.95 -16.53
N PHE A 161 -8.62 3.51 -15.36
CA PHE A 161 -10.00 3.11 -15.14
C PHE A 161 -10.62 4.14 -14.19
N ASP A 162 -11.66 4.83 -14.65
CA ASP A 162 -12.35 5.93 -13.93
C ASP A 162 -13.86 5.81 -14.14
#